data_AF-A0AB36GPR6-F1
#
_entry.id   AF-A0AB36GPR6-F1
#
_cell.length_a   1.000
_cell.length_b   1.000
_cell.length_c   1.000
_cell.angle_alpha   90.00
_cell.angle_beta   90.00
_cell.angle_gamma   90.00
#
_symmetry.space_group_name_H-M   'P 1'
#
loop_
_entity.id
_entity.type
_entity.pdbx_description
1 polymer ?
#
loop_
_entity_poly.entity_id
_entity_poly.type
_entity_poly.pdbx_seq_one_letter_code
_entity_poly.pdbx_strand_id
1 'polypeptide(L)'
;MEINNWNLKHPRQITDLLKAQQKLEQVIDSPAPDTGGLFNEKTLESTLDAMINHSLVSGHERVRAVNQARSLIENKLFQAVQSNLDDYLAQASESFDAAAELYEANIYELPAQPFTAEDVLGFSAEQREAYDRVVEAAGVLSHWMNWALELTELPAESLGPWSKWHTIVSPETVGGLVVLELEDSSTGIPAWDRTLPVVARALREDGTLRLASPTAARREADRVEEERQDMADEDYRVLRADLGL
;
A
#
# COMPACT_ATOMS: atom_id res chain seq x y z
N MET A 1 5.91 -2.43 7.49
CA MET A 1 4.87 -1.40 7.48
C MET A 1 5.49 -0.10 7.95
N GLU A 2 5.52 0.90 7.08
CA GLU A 2 6.22 2.17 7.35
C GLU A 2 5.24 3.22 7.87
N ILE A 3 4.66 2.98 9.05
CA ILE A 3 3.58 3.81 9.62
C ILE A 3 3.92 5.31 9.66
N ASN A 4 5.19 5.65 9.90
CA ASN A 4 5.65 7.05 9.93
C ASN A 4 5.52 7.78 8.59
N ASN A 5 5.46 7.05 7.47
CA ASN A 5 5.43 7.59 6.12
C ASN A 5 4.00 7.79 5.59
N TRP A 6 2.97 7.42 6.36
CA TRP A 6 1.57 7.51 5.95
C TRP A 6 1.06 8.93 5.79
N ASN A 7 1.75 9.93 6.36
CA ASN A 7 1.29 11.34 6.37
C ASN A 7 -0.14 11.51 6.95
N LEU A 8 -0.58 10.57 7.79
CA LEU A 8 -1.87 10.58 8.50
C LEU A 8 -1.68 11.00 9.95
N LYS A 9 -2.75 11.47 10.60
CA LYS A 9 -2.70 11.81 12.03
C LYS A 9 -2.78 10.55 12.86
N HIS A 10 -1.69 10.21 13.55
CA HIS A 10 -1.68 9.06 14.44
C HIS A 10 -2.28 9.38 15.82
N PRO A 11 -3.16 8.50 16.35
CA PRO A 11 -3.54 8.51 17.76
C PRO A 11 -2.31 8.53 18.69
N ARG A 12 -2.49 9.13 19.87
CA ARG A 12 -1.41 9.26 20.86
C ARG A 12 -0.76 7.92 21.22
N GLN A 13 -1.57 6.87 21.36
CA GLN A 13 -1.09 5.53 21.67
C GLN A 13 -0.09 5.02 20.61
N ILE A 14 -0.41 5.19 19.32
CA ILE A 14 0.46 4.78 18.21
C ILE A 14 1.74 5.62 18.21
N THR A 15 1.62 6.93 18.41
CA THR A 15 2.78 7.84 18.53
C THR A 15 3.73 7.43 19.67
N ASP A 16 3.17 7.07 20.83
CA ASP A 16 3.97 6.65 21.99
C ASP A 16 4.67 5.30 21.74
N LEU A 17 4.02 4.37 21.04
CA LEU A 17 4.62 3.09 20.64
C LEU A 17 5.74 3.26 19.60
N LEU A 18 5.54 4.12 18.59
CA LEU A 18 6.57 4.45 17.59
C LEU A 18 7.81 5.09 18.24
N LYS A 19 7.60 5.99 19.22
CA LYS A 19 8.70 6.55 20.03
C LYS A 19 9.42 5.48 20.86
N ALA A 20 8.67 4.54 21.43
CA ALA A 20 9.26 3.43 22.17
C ALA A 20 10.11 2.52 21.26
N GLN A 21 9.63 2.23 20.04
CA GLN A 21 10.38 1.50 19.02
C GLN A 21 11.66 2.24 18.64
N GLN A 22 11.58 3.53 18.30
CA GLN A 22 12.75 4.34 17.95
C GLN A 22 13.78 4.37 19.09
N LYS A 23 13.33 4.50 20.34
CA LYS A 23 14.23 4.47 21.51
C LYS A 23 14.87 3.10 21.70
N LEU A 24 14.16 2.01 21.41
CA LEU A 24 14.72 0.67 21.44
C LEU A 24 15.83 0.50 20.39
N GLU A 25 15.63 0.99 19.16
CA GLU A 25 16.65 0.96 18.10
C GLU A 25 17.91 1.77 18.47
N GLN A 26 17.75 2.97 19.05
CA GLN A 26 18.88 3.76 19.55
C GLN A 26 19.72 3.03 20.62
N VAL A 27 19.07 2.20 21.44
CA VAL A 27 19.75 1.41 22.48
C VAL A 27 20.53 0.23 21.88
N ILE A 28 20.15 -0.24 20.69
CA ILE A 28 20.78 -1.36 19.99
C ILE A 28 22.01 -0.88 19.20
N ASP A 29 21.90 0.26 18.52
CA ASP A 29 22.95 0.83 17.66
C ASP A 29 24.09 1.52 18.43
N SER A 30 24.28 1.19 19.71
CA SER A 30 25.39 1.73 20.50
C SER A 30 26.73 1.19 19.95
N PRO A 31 27.66 2.06 19.51
CA PRO A 31 28.90 1.61 18.87
C PRO A 31 29.78 0.80 19.84
N ALA A 32 30.60 -0.10 19.27
CA ALA A 32 31.62 -0.80 20.04
C ALA A 32 32.59 0.21 20.68
N PRO A 33 32.94 0.05 21.96
CA PRO A 33 33.84 0.96 22.65
C PRO A 33 35.26 0.87 22.07
N ASP A 34 35.94 2.02 22.00
CA ASP A 34 37.32 2.09 21.56
C ASP A 34 38.26 1.41 22.58
N THR A 35 39.05 0.45 22.11
CA THR A 35 40.03 -0.29 22.92
C THR A 35 41.32 0.48 23.18
N GLY A 36 41.56 1.61 22.50
CA GLY A 36 42.79 2.40 22.61
C GLY A 36 43.08 2.90 24.04
N GLY A 37 42.03 3.12 24.84
CA GLY A 37 42.15 3.56 26.24
C GLY A 37 42.62 2.48 27.22
N LEU A 38 42.68 1.20 26.82
CA LEU A 38 43.18 0.10 27.66
C LEU A 38 44.68 0.19 27.96
N PHE A 39 45.43 0.96 27.17
CA PHE A 39 46.88 1.09 27.27
C PHE A 39 47.32 2.37 28.00
N ASN A 40 46.39 3.08 28.64
CA ASN A 40 46.66 4.32 29.36
C ASN A 40 45.97 4.30 30.74
N GLU A 41 46.75 4.46 31.80
CA GLU A 41 46.32 4.42 33.21
C GLU A 41 45.14 5.36 33.50
N LYS A 42 45.06 6.53 32.84
CA LYS A 42 44.00 7.51 33.06
C LYS A 42 42.68 7.16 32.38
N THR A 43 42.70 6.31 31.36
CA THR A 43 41.52 5.96 30.55
C THR A 43 41.10 4.51 30.73
N LEU A 44 41.96 3.67 31.31
CA LEU A 44 41.77 2.24 31.52
C LEU A 44 40.42 1.90 32.15
N GLU A 45 40.09 2.55 33.27
CA GLU A 45 38.85 2.31 34.01
C GLU A 45 37.61 2.65 33.17
N SER A 46 37.59 3.84 32.54
CA SER A 46 36.49 4.26 31.68
C SER A 46 36.32 3.38 30.43
N THR A 47 37.42 2.87 29.87
CA THR A 47 37.40 1.95 28.72
C THR A 47 36.91 0.57 29.14
N LEU A 48 37.34 0.06 30.29
CA LEU A 48 36.83 -1.20 30.87
C LEU A 48 35.33 -1.12 31.17
N ASP A 49 34.86 -0.03 31.76
CA ASP A 49 33.44 0.18 32.03
C ASP A 49 32.62 0.25 30.74
N ALA A 50 33.13 0.93 29.71
CA ALA A 50 32.49 0.97 28.39
C ALA A 50 32.44 -0.43 27.74
N MET A 51 33.52 -1.22 27.86
CA MET A 51 33.58 -2.62 27.37
C MET A 51 32.66 -3.56 28.15
N ILE A 52 32.57 -3.43 29.47
CA ILE A 52 31.65 -4.19 30.31
C ILE A 52 30.21 -3.84 29.95
N ASN A 53 29.88 -2.56 29.87
CA ASN A 53 28.57 -2.11 29.45
C ASN A 53 28.22 -2.61 28.05
N HIS A 54 29.14 -2.53 27.08
CA HIS A 54 28.94 -3.06 25.74
C HIS A 54 28.79 -4.60 25.71
N SER A 55 29.54 -5.34 26.53
CA SER A 55 29.38 -6.80 26.67
C SER A 55 28.02 -7.16 27.27
N LEU A 56 27.56 -6.41 28.27
CA LEU A 56 26.21 -6.51 28.82
C LEU A 56 25.14 -6.08 27.78
N VAL A 57 25.49 -5.22 26.82
CA VAL A 57 24.61 -4.79 25.71
C VAL A 57 24.50 -5.87 24.61
N SER A 58 25.62 -6.54 24.28
CA SER A 58 25.77 -7.50 23.18
C SER A 58 25.59 -8.97 23.60
N GLY A 59 25.36 -9.25 24.88
CA GLY A 59 25.11 -10.59 25.40
C GLY A 59 23.81 -11.22 24.89
N HIS A 60 23.79 -12.55 24.74
CA HIS A 60 22.65 -13.32 24.20
C HIS A 60 21.32 -13.03 24.93
N GLU A 61 21.33 -12.89 26.25
CA GLU A 61 20.11 -12.64 27.03
C GLU A 61 19.52 -11.24 26.78
N ARG A 62 20.36 -10.23 26.54
CA ARG A 62 19.86 -8.91 26.17
C ARG A 62 19.36 -8.89 24.73
N VAL A 63 20.03 -9.56 23.79
CA VAL A 63 19.51 -9.75 22.43
C VAL A 63 18.13 -10.41 22.47
N ARG A 64 17.94 -11.44 23.30
CA ARG A 64 16.62 -12.07 23.53
C ARG A 64 15.61 -11.06 24.09
N ALA A 65 15.96 -10.30 25.11
CA ALA A 65 15.09 -9.29 25.70
C ALA A 65 14.73 -8.16 24.71
N VAL A 66 15.67 -7.73 23.88
CA VAL A 66 15.47 -6.76 22.81
C VAL A 66 14.50 -7.30 21.76
N ASN A 67 14.71 -8.52 21.27
CA ASN A 67 13.81 -9.12 20.29
C ASN A 67 12.41 -9.33 20.87
N GLN A 68 12.31 -9.71 22.15
CA GLN A 68 11.04 -9.79 22.86
C GLN A 68 10.37 -8.41 22.97
N ALA A 69 11.12 -7.37 23.32
CA ALA A 69 10.61 -6.01 23.39
C ALA A 69 10.14 -5.49 22.02
N ARG A 70 10.92 -5.73 20.95
CA ARG A 70 10.53 -5.44 19.56
C ARG A 70 9.20 -6.10 19.22
N SER A 71 9.09 -7.41 19.42
CA SER A 71 7.86 -8.16 19.16
C SER A 71 6.68 -7.65 19.99
N LEU A 72 6.88 -7.31 21.26
CA LEU A 72 5.80 -6.77 22.11
C LEU A 72 5.33 -5.38 21.65
N ILE A 73 6.26 -4.50 21.25
CA ILE A 73 5.94 -3.17 20.74
C ILE A 73 5.21 -3.29 19.41
N GLU A 74 5.73 -4.10 18.48
CA GLU A 74 5.15 -4.35 17.16
C GLU A 74 3.74 -4.95 17.27
N ASN A 75 3.54 -5.97 18.10
CA ASN A 75 2.21 -6.55 18.33
C ASN A 75 1.21 -5.51 18.87
N LYS A 76 1.64 -4.67 19.83
CA LYS A 76 0.78 -3.59 20.35
C LYS A 76 0.52 -2.51 19.32
N LEU A 77 1.48 -2.24 18.45
CA LEU A 77 1.37 -1.28 17.36
C LEU A 77 0.33 -1.77 16.34
N PHE A 78 0.42 -3.03 15.90
CA PHE A 78 -0.57 -3.63 14.99
C PHE A 78 -1.97 -3.64 15.60
N GLN A 79 -2.11 -4.02 16.88
CA GLN A 79 -3.41 -3.95 17.57
C GLN A 79 -3.97 -2.53 17.63
N ALA A 80 -3.12 -1.55 17.92
CA ALA A 80 -3.53 -0.15 17.98
C ALA A 80 -3.94 0.36 16.59
N VAL A 81 -3.17 0.06 15.54
CA VAL A 81 -3.52 0.41 14.16
C VAL A 81 -4.84 -0.24 13.77
N GLN A 82 -5.01 -1.53 13.98
CA GLN A 82 -6.25 -2.25 13.65
C GLN A 82 -7.46 -1.63 14.36
N SER A 83 -7.31 -1.25 15.63
CA SER A 83 -8.39 -0.65 16.41
C SER A 83 -8.76 0.78 15.98
N ASN A 84 -7.91 1.44 15.19
CA ASN A 84 -8.12 2.78 14.66
C ASN A 84 -8.13 2.78 13.12
N LEU A 85 -8.34 1.62 12.49
CA LEU A 85 -8.24 1.49 11.04
C LEU A 85 -9.31 2.32 10.32
N ASP A 86 -10.54 2.33 10.84
CA ASP A 86 -11.63 3.13 10.30
C ASP A 86 -11.31 4.63 10.31
N ASP A 87 -10.65 5.13 11.36
CA ASP A 87 -10.21 6.53 11.44
C ASP A 87 -9.11 6.86 10.43
N TYR A 88 -8.23 5.90 10.13
CA TYR A 88 -7.22 6.07 9.09
C TYR A 88 -7.83 6.04 7.68
N LEU A 89 -8.76 5.12 7.44
CA LEU A 89 -9.52 5.06 6.19
C LEU A 89 -10.28 6.36 5.97
N ALA A 90 -10.98 6.89 6.97
CA ALA A 90 -11.71 8.16 6.85
C ALA A 90 -10.80 9.34 6.50
N GLN A 91 -9.57 9.39 7.05
CA GLN A 91 -8.60 10.43 6.69
C GLN A 91 -8.06 10.26 5.27
N ALA A 92 -7.81 9.01 4.85
CA ALA A 92 -7.31 8.70 3.52
C ALA A 92 -8.36 8.99 2.44
N SER A 93 -9.63 8.62 2.72
CA SER A 93 -10.78 8.79 1.83
C SER A 93 -10.95 10.21 1.33
N GLU A 94 -10.72 11.25 2.14
CA GLU A 94 -10.89 12.64 1.69
C GLU A 94 -10.06 12.96 0.43
N SER A 95 -8.79 12.57 0.42
CA SER A 95 -7.91 12.80 -0.74
C SER A 95 -8.08 11.76 -1.84
N PHE A 96 -8.47 10.53 -1.48
CA PHE A 96 -8.78 9.50 -2.45
C PHE A 96 -10.03 9.85 -3.26
N ASP A 97 -11.12 10.22 -2.61
CA ASP A 97 -12.42 10.51 -3.22
C ASP A 97 -12.31 11.70 -4.17
N ALA A 98 -11.57 12.74 -3.79
CA ALA A 98 -11.28 13.88 -4.67
C ALA A 98 -10.49 13.46 -5.93
N ALA A 99 -9.52 12.55 -5.80
CA ALA A 99 -8.80 12.01 -6.94
C ALA A 99 -9.67 11.08 -7.78
N ALA A 100 -10.53 10.28 -7.16
CA ALA A 100 -11.45 9.38 -7.85
C ALA A 100 -12.45 10.17 -8.72
N GLU A 101 -13.05 11.23 -8.17
CA GLU A 101 -13.95 12.13 -8.92
C GLU A 101 -13.21 12.78 -10.10
N LEU A 102 -11.99 13.28 -9.88
CA LEU A 102 -11.18 13.86 -10.94
C LEU A 102 -10.84 12.84 -12.03
N TYR A 103 -10.50 11.61 -11.64
CA TYR A 103 -10.15 10.53 -12.55
C TYR A 103 -11.36 10.13 -13.41
N GLU A 104 -12.49 9.80 -12.80
CA GLU A 104 -13.72 9.38 -13.48
C GLU A 104 -14.26 10.46 -14.43
N ALA A 105 -14.18 11.74 -14.04
CA ALA A 105 -14.63 12.84 -14.87
C ALA A 105 -13.80 13.04 -16.17
N ASN A 106 -12.60 12.48 -16.26
CA ASN A 106 -11.67 12.74 -17.37
C ASN A 106 -11.24 11.48 -18.13
N ILE A 107 -11.29 10.29 -17.52
CA ILE A 107 -10.77 9.05 -18.13
C ILE A 107 -11.51 8.65 -19.42
N TYR A 108 -12.78 9.03 -19.56
CA TYR A 108 -13.62 8.72 -20.71
C TYR A 108 -13.34 9.60 -21.94
N GLU A 109 -12.65 10.73 -21.77
CA GLU A 109 -12.18 11.58 -22.89
C GLU A 109 -10.94 10.99 -23.59
N LEU A 110 -10.26 10.05 -22.91
CA LEU A 110 -9.08 9.39 -23.44
C LEU A 110 -9.45 8.15 -24.25
N PRO A 111 -8.64 7.79 -25.26
CA PRO A 111 -8.80 6.53 -25.98
C PRO A 111 -8.82 5.34 -25.01
N ALA A 112 -9.71 4.38 -25.27
CA ALA A 112 -9.79 3.13 -24.50
C ALA A 112 -8.69 2.11 -24.86
N GLN A 113 -7.87 2.42 -25.87
CA GLN A 113 -6.79 1.57 -26.36
C GLN A 113 -5.44 2.20 -26.03
N PRO A 114 -4.37 1.40 -25.91
CA PRO A 114 -3.04 1.90 -25.59
C PRO A 114 -2.57 3.00 -26.56
N PHE A 115 -1.99 4.06 -26.01
CA PHE A 115 -1.44 5.18 -26.77
C PHE A 115 -0.02 5.52 -26.30
N THR A 116 0.81 5.94 -27.24
CA THR A 116 2.22 6.31 -27.00
C THR A 116 2.36 7.77 -26.59
N ALA A 117 3.55 8.17 -26.14
CA ALA A 117 3.84 9.57 -25.84
C ALA A 117 3.72 10.49 -27.08
N GLU A 118 3.97 9.97 -28.28
CA GLU A 118 3.79 10.73 -29.53
C GLU A 118 2.31 10.97 -29.81
N ASP A 119 1.45 9.98 -29.54
CA ASP A 119 0.00 10.14 -29.67
C ASP A 119 -0.53 11.24 -28.74
N VAL A 120 -0.02 11.32 -27.50
CA VAL A 120 -0.40 12.39 -26.55
C VAL A 120 0.00 13.79 -27.04
N LEU A 121 1.01 13.92 -27.91
CA LEU A 121 1.35 15.21 -28.53
C LEU A 121 0.36 15.60 -29.64
N GLY A 122 -0.33 14.61 -30.22
CA GLY A 122 -1.36 14.78 -31.24
C GLY A 122 -2.77 14.92 -30.68
N PHE A 123 -2.96 14.77 -29.36
CA PHE A 123 -4.25 14.94 -28.69
C PHE A 123 -4.82 16.36 -28.90
N SER A 124 -6.15 16.47 -28.92
CA SER A 124 -6.80 17.77 -28.86
C SER A 124 -6.46 18.49 -27.54
N ALA A 125 -6.77 19.78 -27.45
CA ALA A 125 -6.54 20.54 -26.21
C ALA A 125 -7.32 19.93 -25.03
N GLU A 126 -8.55 19.49 -25.29
CA GLU A 126 -9.44 18.85 -24.32
C GLU A 126 -8.88 17.50 -23.87
N GLN A 127 -8.46 16.65 -24.82
CA GLN A 127 -7.86 15.34 -24.50
C GLN A 127 -6.53 15.48 -23.77
N ARG A 128 -5.75 16.52 -24.08
CA ARG A 128 -4.50 16.79 -23.39
C ARG A 128 -4.74 17.21 -21.94
N GLU A 129 -5.72 18.09 -21.70
CA GLU A 129 -6.12 18.48 -20.35
C GLU A 129 -6.66 17.29 -19.56
N ALA A 130 -7.51 16.46 -20.18
CA ALA A 130 -8.02 15.24 -19.57
C ALA A 130 -6.88 14.28 -19.21
N TYR A 131 -5.89 14.10 -20.10
CA TYR A 131 -4.74 13.24 -19.85
C TYR A 131 -3.92 13.73 -18.66
N ASP A 132 -3.61 15.03 -18.59
CA ASP A 132 -2.81 15.58 -17.50
C ASP A 132 -3.56 15.45 -16.14
N ARG A 133 -4.89 15.67 -16.12
CA ARG A 133 -5.75 15.45 -14.93
C ARG A 133 -5.84 13.98 -14.50
N VAL A 134 -5.99 13.07 -15.45
CA VAL A 134 -6.01 11.62 -15.20
C VAL A 134 -4.68 11.16 -14.60
N VAL A 135 -3.54 11.61 -15.13
CA VAL A 135 -2.22 11.24 -14.61
C VAL A 135 -2.01 11.78 -13.19
N GLU A 136 -2.46 13.00 -12.91
CA GLU A 136 -2.43 13.57 -11.54
C GLU A 136 -3.24 12.71 -10.57
N ALA A 137 -4.50 12.43 -10.91
CA ALA A 137 -5.38 11.62 -10.08
C ALA A 137 -4.85 10.18 -9.90
N ALA A 138 -4.37 9.56 -10.98
CA ALA A 138 -3.75 8.24 -10.97
C ALA A 138 -2.57 8.14 -9.98
N GLY A 139 -1.78 9.21 -9.84
CA GLY A 139 -0.71 9.28 -8.85
C GLY A 139 -1.23 9.16 -7.42
N VAL A 140 -2.32 9.86 -7.10
CA VAL A 140 -2.96 9.81 -5.77
C VAL A 140 -3.64 8.45 -5.53
N LEU A 141 -4.36 7.92 -6.51
CA LEU A 141 -4.97 6.59 -6.43
C LEU A 141 -3.92 5.50 -6.18
N SER A 142 -2.79 5.56 -6.90
CA SER A 142 -1.67 4.63 -6.72
C SER A 142 -1.03 4.74 -5.34
N HIS A 143 -0.90 5.95 -4.81
CA HIS A 143 -0.40 6.17 -3.45
C HIS A 143 -1.28 5.47 -2.43
N TRP A 144 -2.60 5.65 -2.50
CA TRP A 144 -3.54 5.03 -1.56
C TRP A 144 -3.70 3.53 -1.75
N MET A 145 -3.58 3.02 -2.99
CA MET A 145 -3.48 1.58 -3.22
C MET A 145 -2.26 1.00 -2.50
N ASN A 146 -1.08 1.62 -2.63
CA ASN A 146 0.13 1.14 -1.95
C ASN A 146 -0.02 1.21 -0.43
N TRP A 147 -0.61 2.28 0.09
CA TRP A 147 -0.94 2.38 1.51
C TRP A 147 -1.90 1.26 1.96
N ALA A 148 -2.95 0.97 1.19
CA ALA A 148 -3.88 -0.11 1.50
C ALA A 148 -3.20 -1.50 1.45
N LEU A 149 -2.21 -1.68 0.57
CA LEU A 149 -1.40 -2.90 0.54
C LEU A 149 -0.50 -3.04 1.76
N GLU A 150 0.04 -1.95 2.31
CA GLU A 150 0.80 -2.01 3.58
C GLU A 150 -0.07 -2.55 4.74
N LEU A 151 -1.38 -2.32 4.70
CA LEU A 151 -2.30 -2.84 5.71
C LEU A 151 -2.35 -4.37 5.73
N THR A 152 -1.96 -5.07 4.65
CA THR A 152 -1.88 -6.55 4.64
C THR A 152 -0.83 -7.11 5.61
N GLU A 153 0.05 -6.26 6.14
CA GLU A 153 0.94 -6.64 7.23
C GLU A 153 0.21 -6.76 8.59
N LEU A 154 -0.98 -6.18 8.71
CA LEU A 154 -1.81 -6.36 9.90
C LEU A 154 -2.40 -7.77 9.92
N PRO A 155 -2.33 -8.52 11.04
CA PRO A 155 -2.76 -9.92 11.08
C PRO A 155 -4.22 -10.19 10.71
N ALA A 156 -5.10 -9.20 10.86
CA ALA A 156 -6.52 -9.34 10.52
C ALA A 156 -6.85 -8.92 9.08
N GLU A 157 -5.92 -8.27 8.38
CA GLU A 157 -6.13 -7.78 7.03
C GLU A 157 -5.51 -8.71 5.99
N SER A 158 -6.32 -9.14 5.02
CA SER A 158 -5.83 -9.98 3.94
C SER A 158 -6.66 -9.80 2.69
N LEU A 159 -5.96 -9.59 1.57
CA LEU A 159 -6.56 -9.55 0.24
C LEU A 159 -6.80 -10.96 -0.33
N GLY A 160 -6.22 -12.00 0.28
CA GLY A 160 -6.31 -13.37 -0.23
C GLY A 160 -5.63 -13.50 -1.61
N PRO A 161 -6.25 -14.21 -2.57
CA PRO A 161 -5.71 -14.38 -3.91
C PRO A 161 -5.95 -13.18 -4.83
N TRP A 162 -6.73 -12.19 -4.39
CA TRP A 162 -7.21 -11.11 -5.24
C TRP A 162 -6.13 -10.09 -5.57
N SER A 163 -6.27 -9.48 -6.75
CA SER A 163 -5.40 -8.44 -7.25
C SER A 163 -5.42 -7.19 -6.35
N LYS A 164 -4.27 -6.50 -6.28
CA LYS A 164 -4.13 -5.23 -5.53
C LYS A 164 -5.15 -4.17 -5.93
N TRP A 165 -5.65 -4.19 -7.16
CA TRP A 165 -6.58 -3.19 -7.66
C TRP A 165 -7.92 -3.17 -6.91
N HIS A 166 -8.32 -4.29 -6.30
CA HIS A 166 -9.54 -4.37 -5.50
C HIS A 166 -9.53 -3.45 -4.27
N THR A 167 -8.36 -2.99 -3.81
CA THR A 167 -8.29 -2.03 -2.69
C THR A 167 -8.74 -0.63 -3.08
N ILE A 168 -8.76 -0.30 -4.38
CA ILE A 168 -9.14 1.02 -4.88
C ILE A 168 -10.30 0.99 -5.90
N VAL A 169 -10.69 -0.19 -6.39
CA VAL A 169 -11.84 -0.39 -7.28
C VAL A 169 -12.71 -1.50 -6.71
N SER A 170 -14.02 -1.27 -6.59
CA SER A 170 -15.00 -2.34 -6.44
C SER A 170 -15.35 -2.89 -7.83
N PRO A 171 -15.32 -4.22 -8.05
CA PRO A 171 -15.61 -4.79 -9.37
C PRO A 171 -17.05 -4.53 -9.82
N GLU A 172 -18.03 -4.47 -8.90
CA GLU A 172 -19.49 -4.36 -9.08
C GLU A 172 -20.17 -5.41 -9.99
N THR A 173 -19.48 -5.88 -11.03
CA THR A 173 -19.93 -6.83 -12.02
C THR A 173 -18.86 -7.91 -12.25
N VAL A 174 -19.28 -9.05 -12.83
CA VAL A 174 -18.34 -10.11 -13.23
C VAL A 174 -17.34 -9.60 -14.28
N GLY A 175 -17.74 -8.67 -15.15
CA GLY A 175 -16.84 -8.04 -16.13
C GLY A 175 -15.72 -7.26 -15.44
N GLY A 176 -16.08 -6.38 -14.49
CA GLY A 176 -15.12 -5.65 -13.67
C GLY A 176 -14.19 -6.58 -12.88
N LEU A 177 -14.73 -7.66 -12.29
CA LEU A 177 -13.92 -8.68 -11.59
C LEU A 177 -12.86 -9.29 -12.52
N VAL A 178 -13.27 -9.73 -13.71
CA VAL A 178 -12.36 -10.36 -14.69
C VAL A 178 -11.25 -9.41 -15.13
N VAL A 179 -11.59 -8.14 -15.37
CA VAL A 179 -10.62 -7.10 -15.73
C VAL A 179 -9.58 -6.91 -14.63
N LEU A 180 -10.01 -6.75 -13.38
CA LEU A 180 -9.10 -6.51 -12.26
C LEU A 180 -8.12 -7.68 -11.99
N GLU A 181 -8.52 -8.90 -12.36
CA GLU A 181 -7.74 -10.13 -12.13
C GLU A 181 -6.83 -10.53 -13.30
N LEU A 182 -7.29 -10.38 -14.54
CA LEU A 182 -6.60 -10.94 -15.70
C LEU A 182 -5.79 -9.93 -16.50
N GLU A 183 -6.02 -8.63 -16.31
CA GLU A 183 -5.36 -7.62 -17.13
C GLU A 183 -3.94 -7.28 -16.60
N ASP A 184 -2.97 -7.31 -17.51
CA ASP A 184 -1.59 -6.99 -17.19
C ASP A 184 -1.46 -5.53 -16.73
N SER A 185 -0.88 -5.34 -15.55
CA SER A 185 -0.72 -4.02 -14.94
C SER A 185 0.24 -3.06 -15.68
N SER A 186 1.00 -3.55 -16.66
CA SER A 186 1.89 -2.74 -17.50
C SER A 186 1.92 -3.27 -18.92
N THR A 187 1.73 -2.35 -19.87
CA THR A 187 1.80 -2.63 -21.31
C THR A 187 3.18 -2.35 -21.90
N GLY A 188 4.10 -1.80 -21.10
CA GLY A 188 5.40 -1.31 -21.55
C GLY A 188 5.33 0.04 -22.27
N ILE A 189 4.17 0.70 -22.26
CA ILE A 189 3.93 2.01 -22.89
C ILE A 189 3.76 3.06 -21.78
N PRO A 190 4.79 3.87 -21.47
CA PRO A 190 4.78 4.70 -20.27
C PRO A 190 3.66 5.76 -20.21
N ALA A 191 3.20 6.28 -21.36
CA ALA A 191 2.11 7.26 -21.39
C ALA A 191 0.78 6.62 -21.00
N TRP A 192 0.52 5.41 -21.50
CA TRP A 192 -0.66 4.63 -21.17
C TRP A 192 -0.60 4.10 -19.73
N ASP A 193 0.51 3.51 -19.31
CA ASP A 193 0.63 2.90 -17.97
C ASP A 193 0.45 3.94 -16.84
N ARG A 194 0.74 5.22 -17.10
CA ARG A 194 0.51 6.33 -16.15
C ARG A 194 -0.96 6.61 -15.88
N THR A 195 -1.88 6.16 -16.73
CA THR A 195 -3.32 6.39 -16.54
C THR A 195 -3.98 5.28 -15.74
N LEU A 196 -3.25 4.27 -15.24
CA LEU A 196 -3.83 3.08 -14.57
C LEU A 196 -4.83 2.34 -15.46
N PRO A 197 -4.37 1.68 -16.53
CA PRO A 197 -5.25 1.13 -17.56
C PRO A 197 -6.22 0.07 -17.04
N VAL A 198 -5.81 -0.76 -16.09
CA VAL A 198 -6.69 -1.76 -15.44
C VAL A 198 -7.85 -1.08 -14.70
N VAL A 199 -7.58 0.03 -14.01
CA VAL A 199 -8.62 0.83 -13.34
C VAL A 199 -9.56 1.46 -14.38
N ALA A 200 -8.99 2.08 -15.42
CA ALA A 200 -9.76 2.68 -16.51
C ALA A 200 -10.65 1.67 -17.24
N ARG A 201 -10.19 0.42 -17.37
CA ARG A 201 -10.94 -0.66 -18.01
C ARG A 201 -12.04 -1.16 -17.08
N ALA A 202 -11.75 -1.37 -15.79
CA ALA A 202 -12.74 -1.81 -14.82
C ALA A 202 -13.89 -0.83 -14.69
N LEU A 203 -13.62 0.49 -14.70
CA LEU A 203 -14.65 1.53 -14.71
C LEU A 203 -15.57 1.45 -15.94
N ARG A 204 -15.03 1.07 -17.11
CA ARG A 204 -15.83 0.87 -18.34
C ARG A 204 -16.69 -0.40 -18.29
N GLU A 205 -16.39 -1.31 -17.37
CA GLU A 205 -17.17 -2.52 -17.07
C GLU A 205 -17.99 -2.34 -15.77
N ASP A 206 -18.43 -1.11 -15.50
CA ASP A 206 -19.26 -0.67 -14.37
C ASP A 206 -18.61 -0.81 -12.98
N GLY A 207 -17.29 -1.03 -12.89
CA GLY A 207 -16.56 -0.93 -11.63
C GLY A 207 -16.62 0.49 -11.05
N THR A 208 -16.46 0.60 -9.74
CA THR A 208 -16.53 1.89 -9.02
C THR A 208 -15.26 2.15 -8.22
N LEU A 209 -14.69 3.36 -8.31
CA LEU A 209 -13.55 3.74 -7.47
C LEU A 209 -13.96 3.87 -6.01
N ARG A 210 -13.24 3.18 -5.12
CA ARG A 210 -13.39 3.29 -3.66
C ARG A 210 -12.18 2.75 -2.92
N LEU A 211 -11.71 3.48 -1.91
CA LEU A 211 -10.66 3.00 -1.02
C LEU A 211 -11.23 2.06 0.03
N ALA A 212 -10.70 0.84 0.13
CA ALA A 212 -11.11 -0.15 1.12
C ALA A 212 -9.91 -0.80 1.82
N SER A 213 -10.15 -1.34 3.03
CA SER A 213 -9.19 -2.24 3.66
C SER A 213 -9.04 -3.53 2.84
N PRO A 214 -7.92 -4.25 2.93
CA PRO A 214 -7.73 -5.51 2.23
C PRO A 214 -8.84 -6.53 2.49
N THR A 215 -9.33 -6.63 3.72
CA THR A 215 -10.41 -7.55 4.08
C THR A 215 -11.74 -7.14 3.45
N ALA A 216 -12.05 -5.85 3.43
CA ALA A 216 -13.28 -5.35 2.81
C ALA A 216 -13.23 -5.58 1.28
N ALA A 217 -12.11 -5.21 0.65
CA ALA A 217 -11.86 -5.46 -0.77
C ALA A 217 -12.02 -6.94 -1.14
N ARG A 218 -11.43 -7.84 -0.35
CA ARG A 218 -11.58 -9.28 -0.52
C ARG A 218 -13.04 -9.73 -0.46
N ARG A 219 -13.81 -9.27 0.54
CA ARG A 219 -15.22 -9.71 0.71
C ARG A 219 -16.08 -9.30 -0.48
N GLU A 220 -15.81 -8.13 -1.04
CA GLU A 220 -16.54 -7.64 -2.20
C GLU A 220 -16.17 -8.42 -3.47
N ALA A 221 -14.89 -8.74 -3.67
CA ALA A 221 -14.44 -9.62 -4.74
C ALA A 221 -15.02 -11.05 -4.60
N ASP A 222 -14.96 -11.63 -3.39
CA ASP A 222 -15.52 -12.95 -3.08
C ASP A 222 -17.03 -13.00 -3.43
N ARG A 223 -17.78 -11.93 -3.15
CA ARG A 223 -19.22 -11.82 -3.48
C ARG A 223 -19.48 -11.86 -5.00
N VAL A 224 -18.70 -11.11 -5.79
CA VAL A 224 -18.87 -11.10 -7.26
C VAL A 224 -18.36 -12.39 -7.88
N GLU A 225 -17.36 -13.03 -7.26
CA GLU A 225 -16.89 -14.36 -7.65
C GLU A 225 -17.96 -15.44 -7.46
N GLU A 226 -18.80 -15.36 -6.42
CA GLU A 226 -19.96 -16.24 -6.27
C GLU A 226 -20.91 -16.10 -7.47
N GLU A 227 -21.18 -14.87 -7.92
CA GLU A 227 -21.99 -14.62 -9.13
C GLU A 227 -21.34 -15.20 -10.39
N ARG A 228 -20.00 -15.10 -10.51
CA ARG A 228 -19.24 -15.71 -11.60
C ARG A 228 -19.33 -17.24 -11.57
N GLN A 229 -19.31 -17.86 -10.38
CA GLN A 229 -19.39 -19.32 -10.24
C GLN A 229 -20.77 -19.88 -10.62
N ASP A 230 -21.82 -19.08 -10.44
CA ASP A 230 -23.19 -19.43 -10.85
C ASP A 230 -23.46 -19.19 -12.35
N MET A 231 -22.56 -18.47 -13.04
CA MET A 231 -22.65 -18.20 -14.47
C MET A 231 -22.37 -19.46 -15.29
N ALA A 232 -23.15 -19.68 -16.37
CA ALA A 232 -22.90 -20.80 -17.28
C ALA A 232 -21.57 -20.61 -18.02
N ASP A 233 -20.84 -21.71 -18.26
CA ASP A 233 -19.54 -21.70 -18.95
C ASP A 233 -19.58 -21.05 -20.35
N GLU A 234 -20.74 -21.09 -21.03
CA GLU A 234 -20.92 -20.42 -22.31
C GLU A 234 -20.98 -18.91 -22.15
N ASP A 235 -21.80 -18.42 -21.21
CA ASP A 235 -21.95 -16.99 -20.92
C ASP A 235 -20.62 -16.39 -20.45
N TYR A 236 -19.88 -17.12 -19.61
CA TYR A 236 -18.55 -16.70 -19.17
C TYR A 236 -17.53 -16.63 -20.31
N ARG A 237 -17.60 -17.56 -21.28
CA ARG A 237 -16.75 -17.52 -22.49
C ARG A 237 -17.10 -16.34 -23.39
N VAL A 238 -18.38 -16.04 -23.56
CA VAL A 238 -18.84 -14.86 -24.31
C VAL A 238 -18.35 -13.58 -23.64
N LEU A 239 -18.53 -13.44 -22.32
CA LEU A 239 -18.04 -12.30 -21.55
C LEU A 239 -16.53 -12.07 -21.76
N ARG A 240 -15.73 -13.14 -21.63
CA ARG A 240 -14.27 -13.02 -21.84
C ARG A 240 -13.92 -12.58 -23.27
N ALA A 241 -14.61 -13.13 -24.27
CA ALA A 241 -14.40 -12.74 -25.65
C ALA A 241 -14.76 -11.26 -25.90
N ASP A 242 -15.84 -10.78 -25.29
CA ASP A 242 -16.28 -9.37 -25.37
C ASP A 242 -15.30 -8.42 -24.67
N LEU A 243 -14.65 -8.88 -23.60
CA LEU A 243 -13.59 -8.14 -22.91
C LEU A 243 -12.27 -8.13 -23.68
N GLY A 244 -12.07 -9.04 -24.64
CA GLY A 244 -10.84 -9.22 -25.41
C GLY A 244 -9.81 -10.16 -24.78
N LEU A 245 -10.25 -11.12 -23.95
CA LEU A 245 -9.44 -12.05 -23.13
C LEU A 245 -9.61 -13.53 -23.49
#